data_AF-A0A4Q0B1S9-F1
#
_entry.id   AF-A0A4Q0B1S9-F1
#
_cell.length_a   1.000
_cell.length_b   1.000
_cell.length_c   1.000
_cell.angle_alpha   90.00
_cell.angle_beta   90.00
_cell.angle_gamma   90.00
#
_symmetry.space_group_name_H-M   'P 1'
#
loop_
_entity.id
_entity.type
_entity.pdbx_description
1 polymer ?
#
loop_
_entity_poly.entity_id
_entity_poly.type
_entity_poly.pdbx_seq_one_letter_code
_entity_poly.pdbx_strand_id
1 'polypeptide(L)'
;MGIEIITKNFQLDIYGFGSIATNKDYAGTAFKLSGKMWDVIKTNEIKNRGKNIWVYETADKVFAGVELENPTIANDNFGLEKMIIDVEKYAYYKHIGSHNLIKQTGQKMTDELAKRGFEIILPYIEIYGHWAKDESKLETELIMCLK
;
A
#
# COMPACT_ATOMS: atom_id res chain seq x y z
N MET A 1 0.27 -1.78 21.36
CA MET A 1 0.64 -2.25 20.00
C MET A 1 2.06 -1.76 19.72
N GLY A 2 2.95 -2.60 19.17
CA GLY A 2 4.35 -2.22 18.94
C GLY A 2 4.53 -1.33 17.70
N ILE A 3 4.03 -0.10 17.73
CA ILE A 3 4.15 0.86 16.62
C ILE A 3 5.52 1.54 16.68
N GLU A 4 6.30 1.38 15.62
CA GLU A 4 7.57 2.07 15.44
C GLU A 4 7.35 3.43 14.79
N ILE A 5 8.02 4.47 15.29
CA ILE A 5 8.03 5.80 14.67
C ILE A 5 9.38 5.96 13.99
N ILE A 6 9.35 6.17 12.68
CA ILE A 6 10.54 6.23 11.84
C ILE A 6 10.63 7.64 11.25
N THR A 7 11.80 8.27 11.38
CA THR A 7 12.12 9.61 10.85
C THR A 7 13.17 9.56 9.73
N LYS A 8 13.43 8.36 9.22
CA LYS A 8 14.29 8.15 8.04
C LYS A 8 13.40 8.24 6.81
N ASN A 9 13.87 8.94 5.78
CA ASN A 9 13.16 9.02 4.50
C ASN A 9 12.81 7.63 3.98
N PHE A 10 11.54 7.47 3.66
CA PHE A 10 10.95 6.31 3.01
C PHE A 10 10.43 6.76 1.65
N GLN A 11 10.95 6.14 0.60
CA GLN A 11 10.55 6.41 -0.77
C GLN A 11 10.04 5.12 -1.42
N LEU A 12 8.93 5.21 -2.14
CA LEU A 12 8.41 4.16 -3.02
C LEU A 12 8.18 4.70 -4.42
N ASP A 13 8.71 3.98 -5.41
CA ASP A 13 8.41 4.16 -6.83
C ASP A 13 7.58 2.96 -7.30
N ILE A 14 6.27 3.12 -7.38
CA ILE A 14 5.34 2.05 -7.73
C ILE A 14 4.63 2.32 -9.07
N TYR A 15 4.29 1.23 -9.74
CA TYR A 15 3.64 1.25 -11.06
C TYR A 15 2.34 0.45 -11.00
N GLY A 16 1.26 1.01 -11.51
CA GLY A 16 -0.06 0.44 -11.29
C GLY A 16 -1.19 1.29 -11.82
N PHE A 17 -2.32 1.31 -11.10
CA PHE A 17 -3.52 2.03 -11.51
C PHE A 17 -4.16 2.77 -10.33
N GLY A 18 -4.67 3.98 -10.60
CA GLY A 18 -5.44 4.79 -9.66
C GLY A 18 -6.93 4.85 -10.00
N SER A 19 -7.78 4.99 -8.97
CA SER A 19 -9.20 5.32 -9.14
C SER A 19 -9.79 5.94 -7.86
N ILE A 20 -11.05 6.38 -7.94
CA ILE A 20 -11.82 6.87 -6.79
C ILE A 20 -12.63 5.71 -6.20
N ALA A 21 -12.54 5.53 -4.87
CA ALA A 21 -13.35 4.58 -4.13
C ALA A 21 -14.80 5.07 -3.98
N THR A 22 -15.65 4.70 -4.93
CA THR A 22 -17.09 4.99 -4.87
C THR A 22 -17.73 4.32 -3.67
N ASN A 23 -18.67 5.00 -3.00
CA ASN A 23 -19.37 4.48 -1.81
C ASN A 23 -18.44 4.05 -0.66
N LYS A 24 -17.23 4.61 -0.59
CA LYS A 24 -16.21 4.26 0.42
C LYS A 24 -15.77 2.79 0.35
N ASP A 25 -15.94 2.12 -0.80
CA ASP A 25 -15.45 0.77 -1.04
C ASP A 25 -13.96 0.79 -1.42
N TYR A 26 -13.12 1.15 -0.45
CA TYR A 26 -11.67 1.27 -0.65
C TYR A 26 -11.03 -0.07 -1.00
N ALA A 27 -11.34 -1.12 -0.23
CA ALA A 27 -10.76 -2.44 -0.43
C ALA A 27 -11.20 -3.08 -1.76
N GLY A 28 -12.49 -2.97 -2.11
CA GLY A 28 -12.98 -3.46 -3.40
C GLY A 28 -12.38 -2.70 -4.59
N THR A 29 -12.18 -1.39 -4.45
CA THR A 29 -11.49 -0.58 -5.46
C THR A 29 -10.03 -0.99 -5.61
N ALA A 30 -9.27 -1.06 -4.51
CA ALA A 30 -7.87 -1.46 -4.52
C ALA A 30 -7.68 -2.88 -5.09
N PHE A 31 -8.57 -3.82 -4.74
CA PHE A 31 -8.55 -5.18 -5.25
C PHE A 31 -8.73 -5.24 -6.78
N LYS A 32 -9.70 -4.49 -7.34
CA LYS A 32 -9.90 -4.41 -8.79
C LYS A 32 -8.70 -3.80 -9.51
N LEU A 33 -8.13 -2.73 -8.96
CA LEU A 33 -6.94 -2.08 -9.50
C LEU A 33 -5.73 -3.02 -9.50
N SER A 34 -5.56 -3.78 -8.42
CA SER A 34 -4.49 -4.79 -8.29
C SER A 34 -4.66 -5.91 -9.31
N GLY A 35 -5.88 -6.41 -9.51
CA GLY A 35 -6.17 -7.41 -10.53
C GLY A 35 -5.74 -6.93 -11.91
N LYS A 36 -6.18 -5.73 -12.29
CA LYS A 36 -5.80 -5.09 -13.56
C LYS A 36 -4.27 -4.94 -13.70
N MET A 37 -3.59 -4.48 -12.65
CA MET A 37 -2.13 -4.35 -12.62
C MET A 37 -1.44 -5.70 -12.84
N TRP A 38 -1.84 -6.74 -12.08
CA TRP A 38 -1.23 -8.06 -12.18
C TRP A 38 -1.48 -8.72 -13.53
N ASP A 39 -2.63 -8.48 -14.16
CA ASP A 39 -2.90 -8.96 -15.52
C ASP A 39 -1.91 -8.34 -16.51
N VAL A 40 -1.71 -7.02 -16.47
CA VAL A 40 -0.73 -6.32 -17.34
C VAL A 40 0.68 -6.85 -17.11
N ILE A 41 1.10 -7.01 -15.84
CA ILE A 41 2.44 -7.49 -15.49
C ILE A 41 2.68 -8.91 -16.00
N LYS A 42 1.70 -9.80 -15.82
CA LYS A 42 1.82 -11.21 -16.26
C LYS A 42 1.80 -11.32 -17.78
N THR A 43 0.88 -10.62 -18.45
CA THR A 43 0.74 -10.68 -19.91
C THR A 43 1.98 -10.17 -20.64
N ASN A 44 2.67 -9.17 -20.06
CA ASN A 44 3.85 -8.55 -20.68
C ASN A 44 5.17 -8.99 -20.04
N GLU A 45 5.15 -10.01 -19.18
CA GLU A 45 6.32 -10.57 -18.48
C GLU A 45 7.19 -9.49 -17.80
N ILE A 46 6.55 -8.48 -17.21
CA ILE A 46 7.24 -7.32 -16.62
C ILE A 46 7.91 -7.74 -15.31
N LYS A 47 9.23 -7.60 -15.24
CA LYS A 47 10.00 -7.89 -14.02
C LYS A 47 9.69 -6.91 -12.89
N ASN A 48 9.38 -7.46 -11.72
CA ASN A 48 8.85 -6.72 -10.57
C ASN A 48 9.29 -7.35 -9.24
N ARG A 49 9.14 -6.60 -8.14
CA ARG A 49 9.53 -7.04 -6.79
C ARG A 49 8.45 -7.84 -6.06
N GLY A 50 7.33 -8.15 -6.71
CA GLY A 50 6.33 -9.13 -6.26
C GLY A 50 5.39 -8.69 -5.13
N LYS A 51 5.62 -7.55 -4.48
CA LYS A 51 4.75 -7.05 -3.41
C LYS A 51 3.61 -6.21 -3.96
N ASN A 52 2.38 -6.54 -3.56
CA ASN A 52 1.20 -5.74 -3.88
C ASN A 52 1.13 -4.57 -2.89
N ILE A 53 1.03 -3.34 -3.38
CA ILE A 53 1.08 -2.12 -2.57
C ILE A 53 -0.19 -1.32 -2.80
N TRP A 54 -0.95 -1.08 -1.72
CA TRP A 54 -2.15 -0.25 -1.74
C TRP A 54 -1.87 1.08 -1.08
N VAL A 55 -2.31 2.15 -1.72
CA VAL A 55 -2.11 3.52 -1.28
C VAL A 55 -3.47 4.18 -1.23
N TYR A 56 -3.82 4.72 -0.07
CA TYR A 56 -5.06 5.45 0.15
C TYR A 56 -4.72 6.92 0.35
N GLU A 57 -5.34 7.77 -0.45
CA GLU A 57 -5.06 9.20 -0.52
C GLU A 57 -6.30 10.04 -0.18
N THR A 58 -6.14 11.36 -0.21
CA THR A 58 -7.24 12.31 -0.04
C THR A 58 -8.27 12.19 -1.17
N ALA A 59 -9.47 12.73 -0.94
CA ALA A 59 -10.56 12.71 -1.92
C ALA A 59 -10.93 11.30 -2.40
N ASP A 60 -10.82 10.30 -1.51
CA ASP A 60 -11.14 8.90 -1.76
C ASP A 60 -10.34 8.25 -2.90
N LYS A 61 -9.19 8.82 -3.24
CA LYS A 61 -8.27 8.23 -4.21
C LYS A 61 -7.62 6.98 -3.63
N VAL A 62 -7.55 5.96 -4.46
CA VAL A 62 -6.90 4.68 -4.18
C VAL A 62 -6.00 4.34 -5.34
N PHE A 63 -4.77 3.93 -5.03
CA PHE A 63 -3.82 3.43 -6.00
C PHE A 63 -3.36 2.03 -5.60
N ALA A 64 -3.31 1.12 -6.56
CA ALA A 64 -2.70 -0.19 -6.37
C ALA A 64 -1.52 -0.35 -7.32
N GLY A 65 -0.35 -0.66 -6.77
CA GLY A 65 0.91 -0.68 -7.48
C GLY A 65 1.87 -1.78 -7.03
N VAL A 66 2.97 -1.91 -7.76
CA VAL A 66 4.14 -2.74 -7.41
C VAL A 66 5.42 -2.03 -7.85
N GLU A 67 6.52 -2.30 -7.17
CA GLU A 67 7.83 -1.86 -7.61
C GLU A 67 8.33 -2.70 -8.79
N LEU A 68 8.83 -2.05 -9.84
CA LEU A 68 9.45 -2.73 -10.98
C LEU A 68 10.95 -2.91 -10.75
N GLU A 69 11.53 -3.98 -11.29
CA GLU A 69 13.00 -4.16 -11.26
C GLU A 69 13.69 -3.17 -12.20
N ASN A 70 13.08 -2.90 -13.35
CA ASN A 70 13.54 -1.90 -14.30
C ASN A 70 12.42 -0.89 -14.63
N PRO A 71 12.45 0.31 -14.02
CA PRO A 71 11.39 1.31 -14.18
C PRO A 71 11.29 1.89 -15.59
N THR A 72 12.33 1.78 -16.43
CA THR A 72 12.28 2.32 -17.80
C THR A 72 11.27 1.59 -18.69
N ILE A 73 10.94 0.33 -18.36
CA ILE A 73 10.01 -0.53 -19.13
C ILE A 73 8.56 -0.05 -18.96
N ALA A 74 8.20 0.59 -17.85
CA ALA A 74 6.84 1.12 -17.67
C ALA A 74 6.52 2.26 -18.63
N ASN A 75 7.53 2.97 -19.14
CA ASN A 75 7.35 4.01 -20.14
C ASN A 75 7.00 3.44 -21.53
N ASP A 76 7.09 2.11 -21.72
CA ASP A 76 6.87 1.43 -23.01
C ASP A 76 5.38 1.07 -23.27
N ASN A 77 4.44 1.97 -22.98
CA ASN A 77 3.02 1.87 -23.41
C ASN A 77 2.13 0.79 -22.76
N PHE A 78 2.51 0.15 -21.66
CA PHE A 78 1.64 -0.83 -20.98
C PHE A 78 0.49 -0.22 -20.16
N GLY A 79 0.37 1.12 -20.17
CA GLY A 79 -0.69 1.86 -19.50
C GLY A 79 -0.57 1.92 -17.97
N LEU A 80 0.52 1.41 -17.40
CA LEU A 80 0.80 1.53 -15.97
C LEU A 80 1.14 2.98 -15.62
N GLU A 81 0.44 3.53 -14.65
CA GLU A 81 0.71 4.84 -14.07
C GLU A 81 1.87 4.73 -13.08
N LYS A 82 2.75 5.74 -13.02
CA LYS A 82 3.79 5.86 -12.00
C LYS A 82 3.30 6.69 -10.82
N MET A 83 3.47 6.19 -9.60
CA MET A 83 3.31 6.95 -8.36
C MET A 83 4.62 6.95 -7.57
N ILE A 84 5.05 8.14 -7.17
CA ILE A 84 6.20 8.36 -6.28
C ILE A 84 5.65 8.79 -4.93
N ILE A 85 6.07 8.11 -3.87
CA ILE A 85 5.66 8.39 -2.50
C ILE A 85 6.92 8.67 -1.69
N ASP A 86 7.03 9.88 -1.16
CA ASP A 86 8.14 10.30 -0.31
C ASP A 86 7.60 10.67 1.08
N VAL A 87 8.10 9.99 2.11
CA VAL A 87 7.67 10.17 3.50
C VAL A 87 8.87 10.35 4.41
N GLU A 88 8.94 11.50 5.08
CA GLU A 88 10.05 11.83 6.00
C GLU A 88 9.83 11.25 7.40
N LYS A 89 8.57 11.13 7.82
CA LYS A 89 8.18 10.66 9.14
C LYS A 89 6.91 9.81 9.07
N TYR A 90 6.97 8.61 9.61
CA TYR A 90 5.85 7.68 9.57
C TYR A 90 5.80 6.75 10.78
N ALA A 91 4.60 6.26 11.04
CA ALA A 91 4.37 5.13 11.92
C ALA A 91 4.34 3.84 11.09
N TYR A 92 5.09 2.84 11.56
CA TYR A 92 5.17 1.52 10.96
C TYR A 92 4.64 0.45 11.91
N TYR A 93 3.90 -0.50 11.35
CA TYR A 93 3.52 -1.72 12.04
C TYR A 93 3.38 -2.87 11.05
N LYS A 94 3.89 -4.05 11.43
CA LYS A 94 3.65 -5.28 10.68
C LYS A 94 2.46 -6.02 11.28
N HIS A 95 1.37 -6.10 10.53
CA HIS A 95 0.26 -7.00 10.81
C HIS A 95 0.64 -8.43 10.41
N ILE A 96 0.40 -9.40 11.30
CA ILE A 96 0.56 -10.83 11.02
C ILE A 96 -0.79 -11.49 11.29
N GLY A 97 -1.38 -12.09 10.26
CA GLY A 97 -2.68 -12.75 10.30
C GLY A 97 -3.58 -12.38 9.14
N SER A 98 -4.84 -12.85 9.18
CA SER A 98 -5.80 -12.70 8.08
C SER A 98 -5.95 -11.24 7.62
N HIS A 99 -5.99 -11.03 6.30
CA HIS A 99 -6.15 -9.71 5.70
C HIS A 99 -7.49 -9.05 6.07
N ASN A 100 -8.51 -9.84 6.42
CA ASN A 100 -9.81 -9.32 6.88
C ASN A 100 -9.71 -8.47 8.15
N LEU A 101 -8.61 -8.62 8.91
CA LEU A 101 -8.37 -7.85 10.14
C LEU A 101 -7.56 -6.56 9.91
N ILE A 102 -7.03 -6.32 8.71
CA ILE A 102 -6.18 -5.15 8.42
C ILE A 102 -6.92 -3.85 8.74
N LYS A 103 -8.18 -3.72 8.33
CA LYS A 103 -9.00 -2.54 8.66
C LYS A 103 -9.08 -2.29 10.17
N GLN A 104 -9.27 -3.34 10.96
CA GLN A 104 -9.32 -3.24 12.41
C GLN A 104 -7.94 -2.88 12.99
N THR A 105 -6.87 -3.46 12.45
CA THR A 105 -5.49 -3.13 12.83
C THR A 105 -5.17 -1.67 12.53
N GLY A 106 -5.52 -1.16 11.35
CA GLY A 106 -5.41 0.25 10.95
C GLY A 106 -6.11 1.19 11.94
N GLN A 107 -7.36 0.86 12.34
CA GLN A 107 -8.07 1.64 13.35
C GLN A 107 -7.34 1.64 14.69
N LYS A 108 -6.84 0.48 15.16
CA LYS A 108 -6.04 0.40 16.39
C LYS A 108 -4.75 1.22 16.30
N MET A 109 -4.11 1.29 15.14
CA MET A 109 -2.93 2.15 14.96
C MET A 109 -3.31 3.62 15.13
N THR A 110 -4.41 4.03 14.50
CA THR A 110 -4.92 5.40 14.53
C THR A 110 -5.19 5.84 15.97
N ASP A 111 -5.92 5.01 16.72
CA ASP A 111 -6.27 5.30 18.12
C ASP A 111 -5.02 5.40 19.01
N GLU A 112 -4.03 4.53 18.80
CA GLU A 112 -2.79 4.53 19.57
C GLU A 112 -1.90 5.73 19.25
N LEU A 113 -1.77 6.11 17.97
CA LEU A 113 -1.02 7.29 17.53
C LEU A 113 -1.65 8.57 18.06
N ALA A 114 -2.99 8.68 18.03
CA ALA A 114 -3.72 9.80 18.59
C ALA A 114 -3.46 9.95 20.10
N LYS A 115 -3.49 8.85 20.87
CA LYS A 115 -3.16 8.86 22.31
C LYS A 115 -1.74 9.33 22.60
N ARG A 116 -0.82 9.06 21.67
CA ARG A 116 0.59 9.48 21.74
C ARG A 116 0.82 10.91 21.25
N GLY A 117 -0.24 11.61 20.79
CA GLY A 117 -0.17 12.99 20.34
C GLY A 117 0.36 13.18 18.91
N PHE A 118 0.35 12.14 18.07
CA PHE A 118 0.73 12.25 16.66
C PHE A 118 -0.44 12.68 15.78
N GLU A 119 -0.17 13.56 14.81
CA GLU A 119 -1.08 13.92 13.73
C GLU A 119 -0.79 13.03 12.52
N ILE A 120 -1.78 12.21 12.12
CA ILE A 120 -1.69 11.32 10.96
C ILE A 120 -2.11 12.10 9.71
N ILE A 121 -1.31 11.98 8.65
CA ILE A 121 -1.58 12.54 7.33
C ILE A 121 -1.63 11.42 6.28
N LEU A 122 -2.21 11.72 5.13
CA LEU A 122 -2.22 10.80 3.99
C LEU A 122 -0.96 10.99 3.13
N PRO A 123 -0.49 9.94 2.43
CA PRO A 123 -1.17 8.66 2.21
C PRO A 123 -1.10 7.67 3.39
N TYR A 124 -2.06 6.75 3.45
CA TYR A 124 -1.96 5.50 4.20
C TYR A 124 -1.55 4.37 3.24
N ILE A 125 -0.57 3.55 3.63
CA ILE A 125 0.02 2.55 2.73
C ILE A 125 -0.05 1.17 3.38
N GLU A 126 -0.49 0.19 2.59
CA GLU A 126 -0.48 -1.23 2.93
C GLU A 126 0.42 -1.98 1.93
N ILE A 127 1.44 -2.67 2.44
CA ILE A 127 2.35 -3.49 1.62
C ILE A 127 2.12 -4.95 1.98
N TYR A 128 1.56 -5.71 1.04
CA TYR A 128 1.22 -7.11 1.23
C TYR A 128 2.47 -7.97 0.99
N GLY A 129 2.84 -8.77 1.99
CA GLY A 129 3.93 -9.72 1.92
C GLY A 129 3.61 -10.92 1.01
N HIS A 130 4.47 -11.94 1.06
CA HIS A 130 4.24 -13.16 0.30
C HIS A 130 2.96 -13.86 0.74
N TRP A 131 2.19 -14.33 -0.24
CA TRP A 131 1.02 -15.14 0.03
C TRP A 131 1.42 -16.45 0.72
N ALA A 132 0.71 -16.77 1.79
CA ALA A 132 0.80 -18.03 2.50
C ALA A 132 -0.57 -18.69 2.53
N LYS A 133 -0.63 -20.01 2.36
CA LYS A 133 -1.87 -20.79 2.49
C LYS A 133 -2.46 -20.69 3.90
N ASP A 134 -1.59 -20.55 4.89
CA ASP A 134 -1.95 -20.35 6.28
C ASP A 134 -2.15 -18.86 6.55
N GLU A 135 -3.41 -18.43 6.64
CA GLU A 135 -3.76 -17.02 6.84
C GLU A 135 -3.16 -16.42 8.12
N SER A 136 -2.86 -17.24 9.13
CA SER A 136 -2.22 -16.76 10.37
C SER A 136 -0.79 -16.27 10.17
N LYS A 137 -0.20 -16.55 9.01
CA LYS A 137 1.17 -16.18 8.63
C LYS A 137 1.23 -15.11 7.54
N LEU A 138 0.08 -14.62 7.07
CA LEU A 138 0.07 -13.52 6.13
C LEU A 138 0.62 -12.27 6.79
N GLU A 139 1.57 -11.62 6.11
CA GLU A 139 2.17 -10.38 6.58
C GLU A 139 1.63 -9.19 5.78
N THR A 140 1.30 -8.10 6.46
CA THR A 140 1.01 -6.82 5.83
C THR A 140 1.70 -5.72 6.59
N GLU A 141 2.57 -4.98 5.92
CA GLU A 141 3.21 -3.79 6.49
C GLU A 141 2.25 -2.61 6.34
N LEU A 142 1.95 -1.93 7.44
CA LEU A 142 1.05 -0.78 7.50
C LEU A 142 1.88 0.45 7.82
N ILE A 143 1.78 1.47 6.97
CA ILE A 143 2.54 2.72 7.07
C ILE A 143 1.56 3.89 7.11
N MET A 144 1.56 4.64 8.21
CA MET A 144 0.78 5.87 8.37
C MET A 144 1.72 7.06 8.39
N CYS A 145 1.57 7.97 7.42
CA CYS A 145 2.39 9.17 7.38
C CYS A 145 2.05 10.09 8.57
N LEU A 146 3.07 10.75 9.12
CA LEU A 146 2.94 11.63 10.26
C LEU A 146 3.49 13.01 9.93
N LYS A 147 2.92 14.04 10.56
CA LYS A 147 3.41 15.42 10.48
C LYS A 147 4.61 15.66 11.39
#